data_AF-A0A450XXI4-F1
#
_entry.id   AF-A0A450XXI4-F1
#
_cell.length_a   1.000
_cell.length_b   1.000
_cell.length_c   1.000
_cell.angle_alpha   90.00
_cell.angle_beta   90.00
_cell.angle_gamma   90.00
#
_symmetry.space_group_name_H-M   'P 1'
#
loop_
_entity.id
_entity.type
_entity.pdbx_description
1 polymer ?
#
loop_
_entity_poly.entity_id
_entity_poly.type
_entity_poly.pdbx_seq_one_letter_code
_entity_poly.pdbx_strand_id
1 'polypeptide(L)' 'MATNPPKGDGHRNGAVRQRSQTQTPSGHYVKRDTKTGRFMDVKTSSKTPFKGVRKEK' A
#
# COMPACT_ATOMS: atom_id res chain seq x y z
N MET A 1 -10.47 1.89 -37.75
CA MET A 1 -11.03 2.43 -36.50
C MET A 1 -10.01 2.24 -35.39
N ALA A 2 -9.62 3.29 -34.68
CA ALA A 2 -8.72 3.16 -33.53
C ALA A 2 -9.56 2.83 -32.29
N THR A 3 -9.49 1.59 -31.81
CA THR A 3 -10.11 1.21 -30.53
C THR A 3 -9.19 1.66 -29.39
N ASN A 4 -9.63 2.66 -28.60
CA ASN A 4 -9.01 2.94 -27.30
C ASN A 4 -9.43 1.83 -26.33
N PRO A 5 -8.54 0.91 -25.92
CA PRO A 5 -8.88 -0.05 -24.86
C PRO A 5 -9.27 0.73 -23.59
N PRO A 6 -10.20 0.22 -22.76
CA PRO A 6 -10.61 0.90 -21.55
C PRO A 6 -9.36 1.17 -20.71
N LYS A 7 -9.13 2.44 -20.41
CA LYS A 7 -7.97 2.89 -19.64
C LYS A 7 -8.06 2.20 -18.27
N GLY A 8 -7.06 1.37 -17.99
CA GLY A 8 -7.04 0.40 -16.89
C GLY A 8 -7.59 0.93 -15.57
N ASP A 9 -8.20 0.01 -14.83
CA ASP A 9 -9.36 0.23 -13.96
C ASP A 9 -9.03 0.92 -12.61
N GLY A 10 -8.17 1.94 -12.64
CA GLY A 10 -7.76 2.76 -11.51
C GLY A 10 -6.75 2.07 -10.59
N HIS A 11 -6.39 0.81 -10.86
CA HIS A 11 -5.44 0.07 -10.03
C HIS A 11 -4.00 0.35 -10.44
N ARG A 12 -3.15 0.44 -9.42
CA ARG A 12 -1.70 0.41 -9.61
C ARG A 12 -1.27 -0.99 -10.04
N ASN A 13 -0.61 -1.09 -11.19
CA ASN A 13 0.06 -2.31 -11.61
C ASN A 13 1.41 -2.43 -10.87
N GLY A 14 1.53 -3.43 -10.00
CA GLY A 14 2.77 -3.76 -9.29
C GLY A 14 2.89 -3.23 -7.85
N ALA A 15 3.97 -3.63 -7.19
CA ALA A 15 4.21 -3.33 -5.77
C ALA A 15 4.60 -1.86 -5.53
N VAL A 16 4.14 -1.32 -4.40
CA VAL A 16 4.51 0.00 -3.89
C VAL A 16 5.92 -0.08 -3.30
N ARG A 17 6.94 0.24 -4.11
CA ARG A 17 8.36 0.15 -3.70
C ARG A 17 8.79 1.18 -2.67
N GLN A 18 8.17 2.36 -2.69
CA GLN A 18 8.53 3.49 -1.81
C GLN A 18 7.86 3.45 -0.43
N ARG A 19 7.01 2.45 -0.17
CA ARG A 19 6.37 2.27 1.13
C ARG A 19 6.63 0.88 1.68
N SER A 20 6.76 0.81 2.99
CA SER A 20 6.75 -0.40 3.76
C SER A 20 5.58 -0.35 4.74
N GLN A 21 5.25 -1.48 5.37
CA GLN A 21 4.22 -1.54 6.40
C GLN A 21 4.66 -2.42 7.55
N THR A 22 4.24 -2.06 8.76
CA THR A 22 4.44 -2.82 9.99
C THR A 22 3.11 -2.97 10.75
N GLN A 23 3.02 -4.00 11.59
CA GLN A 23 1.84 -4.24 12.41
C GLN A 23 2.01 -3.56 13.77
N THR A 24 1.02 -2.78 14.17
CA THR A 24 0.99 -2.15 15.49
C THR A 24 0.53 -3.15 16.56
N PRO A 25 0.78 -2.89 17.86
CA PRO A 25 0.27 -3.73 18.94
C PRO A 25 -1.26 -3.88 18.95
N SER A 26 -1.98 -2.89 18.43
CA SER A 26 -3.44 -2.95 18.24
C SER A 26 -3.86 -3.88 17.09
N GLY A 27 -2.93 -4.52 16.40
CA GLY A 27 -3.16 -5.44 15.29
C GLY A 27 -3.44 -4.78 13.94
N HIS A 28 -3.46 -3.44 13.87
CA HIS A 28 -3.62 -2.70 12.62
C HIS A 28 -2.29 -2.59 11.87
N TYR A 29 -2.36 -2.40 10.55
CA TYR A 29 -1.18 -2.15 9.73
C TYR A 29 -1.00 -0.66 9.52
N VAL A 30 0.22 -0.16 9.70
CA VAL A 30 0.60 1.24 9.42
C VAL A 30 1.61 1.28 8.27
N LYS A 31 1.44 2.24 7.35
CA LYS A 31 2.43 2.49 6.29
C LYS A 31 3.59 3.31 6.85
N ARG A 32 4.80 2.96 6.44
CA ARG A 32 6.02 3.72 6.69
C ARG A 32 6.62 4.19 5.37
N ASP A 33 7.03 5.45 5.33
CA ASP A 33 7.76 6.00 4.19
C ASP A 33 9.20 5.49 4.23
N THR A 34 9.65 4.89 3.13
CA THR A 34 10.95 4.22 3.10
C THR A 34 12.14 5.16 2.95
N LYS A 35 11.89 6.43 2.60
CA LYS A 35 12.93 7.46 2.45
C LYS A 35 13.10 8.26 3.73
N THR A 36 12.00 8.59 4.40
CA THR A 36 11.97 9.47 5.57
C THR A 36 11.76 8.72 6.89
N GLY A 37 11.33 7.46 6.85
CA GLY A 37 11.04 6.65 8.04
C GLY A 37 9.77 7.07 8.79
N ARG A 38 9.00 8.03 8.28
CA ARG A 38 7.79 8.54 8.93
C ARG A 38 6.64 7.53 8.80
N PHE A 39 5.87 7.38 9.87
CA PHE A 39 4.59 6.68 9.83
C PHE A 39 3.55 7.57 9.14
N MET A 40 2.76 6.97 8.27
CA MET A 40 1.69 7.62 7.52
C MET A 40 0.35 7.01 7.95
N ASP A 41 -0.41 6.46 7.02
CA ASP A 41 -1.76 5.98 7.28
C ASP A 41 -1.75 4.67 8.07
N VAL A 42 -2.61 4.61 9.08
CA VAL A 42 -3.02 3.38 9.75
C VAL A 42 -4.25 2.83 9.05
N LYS A 43 -4.27 1.52 8.79
CA LYS A 43 -5.41 0.85 8.17
C LYS A 43 -6.54 0.67 9.20
N THR A 44 -7.55 1.53 9.11
CA THR A 44 -8.72 1.45 9.98
C THR A 44 -9.79 0.50 9.46
N SER A 45 -9.82 0.24 8.14
CA SER A 45 -10.85 -0.59 7.51
C SER A 45 -10.74 -2.08 7.81
N SER A 46 -9.54 -2.61 8.12
CA SER A 46 -9.36 -4.00 8.52
C SER A 46 -8.01 -4.24 9.21
N LYS A 47 -7.87 -5.41 9.85
CA LYS A 47 -6.62 -5.90 10.45
C LYS A 47 -5.67 -6.57 9.45
N THR A 48 -5.95 -6.47 8.15
CA THR A 48 -5.12 -7.10 7.11
C THR A 48 -4.10 -6.12 6.53
N PRO A 49 -2.99 -6.58 5.94
CA PRO A 49 -1.99 -5.70 5.33
C PRO A 49 -2.58 -4.84 4.20
N PHE A 50 -1.93 -3.72 3.88
CA PHE A 50 -2.19 -2.98 2.64
C PHE A 50 -1.77 -3.82 1.44
N LYS A 51 -2.66 -3.90 0.43
CA LYS A 51 -2.40 -4.60 -0.82
C LYS A 51 -1.21 -3.96 -1.53
N GLY A 52 -0.25 -4.77 -1.96
CA GLY A 52 0.91 -4.31 -2.73
C GLY A 52 1.97 -3.52 -1.97
N VAL A 53 1.87 -3.38 -0.64
CA VAL A 53 2.91 -2.74 0.19
C VAL A 53 3.76 -3.82 0.86
N ARG A 54 5.09 -3.71 0.83
CA ARG A 54 5.97 -4.72 1.46
C ARG A 54 5.85 -4.69 2.98
N LYS A 55 5.81 -5.85 3.64
CA LYS A 55 5.94 -5.94 5.09
C LYS A 55 7.39 -5.72 5.51
N GLU A 56 7.59 -4.98 6.58
CA GLU A 56 8.88 -4.92 7.28
C GLU A 56 9.12 -6.28 7.96
N LYS A 57 10.37 -6.73 8.01
CA LYS A 57 10.79 -7.94 8.73
C LYS A 57 11.10 -7.58 10.17
#